data_AF-M1J0Z9-F1
#
_entry.id   AF-M1J0Z9-F1
#
_cell.length_a   1.000
_cell.length_b   1.000
_cell.length_c   1.000
_cell.angle_alpha   90.00
_cell.angle_beta   90.00
_cell.angle_gamma   90.00
#
_symmetry.space_group_name_H-M   'P 1'
#
loop_
_entity.id
_entity.type
_entity.pdbx_description
1 polymer ?
#
loop_
_entity_poly.entity_id
_entity_poly.type
_entity_poly.pdbx_seq_one_letter_code
_entity_poly.pdbx_strand_id
1 'polypeptide(L)' 'MVLLKCPICGNDVNVPDDSLPGEIVEHECGAQLEVFNSNGKLALRLAEQVGEDWGE' A
#
# COMPACT_ATOMS: atom_id res chain seq x y z
N MET A 1 -1.50 -14.42 5.03
CA MET A 1 -1.09 -13.01 5.02
C MET A 1 0.31 -12.98 4.48
N VAL A 2 0.67 -11.95 3.71
CA VAL A 2 2.03 -11.71 3.22
C VAL A 2 2.68 -10.56 3.98
N LEU A 3 3.98 -10.68 4.27
CA LEU A 3 4.78 -9.62 4.89
C LEU A 3 5.49 -8.83 3.79
N LEU A 4 5.14 -7.55 3.67
CA LEU A 4 5.77 -6.62 2.74
C LEU A 4 6.52 -5.54 3.52
N LYS A 5 7.47 -4.87 2.89
CA LYS A 5 8.22 -3.77 3.51
C LYS A 5 7.52 -2.44 3.28
N CYS A 6 7.33 -1.68 4.35
CA CYS A 6 6.87 -0.30 4.26
C CYS A 6 7.98 0.55 3.59
N PRO A 7 7.71 1.23 2.47
CA PRO A 7 8.71 2.07 1.79
C PRO A 7 9.07 3.34 2.57
N ILE A 8 8.32 3.67 3.64
CA ILE A 8 8.51 4.89 4.43
C ILE A 8 9.39 4.65 5.65
N CYS A 9 9.08 3.63 6.46
CA CYS A 9 9.82 3.35 7.69
C CYS A 9 10.66 2.06 7.64
N GLY A 10 10.51 1.22 6.61
CA GLY A 10 11.24 -0.04 6.46
C GLY A 10 10.74 -1.21 7.31
N ASN A 11 9.74 -1.00 8.18
CA ASN A 11 9.13 -2.06 8.98
C ASN A 11 8.22 -2.96 8.13
N ASP A 12 7.88 -4.12 8.68
CA ASP A 12 6.96 -5.05 8.03
C ASP A 12 5.51 -4.57 8.08
N VAL A 13 4.76 -4.90 7.03
CA VAL A 13 3.33 -4.64 6.86
C VAL A 13 2.65 -5.97 6.58
N ASN A 14 1.67 -6.33 7.42
CA ASN A 14 0.82 -7.50 7.20
C ASN A 14 -0.25 -7.15 6.18
N VAL A 15 -0.17 -7.76 4.99
CA VAL A 15 -1.17 -7.60 3.94
C VAL A 15 -1.96 -8.92 3.78
N PRO A 16 -3.30 -8.89 3.74
CA PRO A 16 -4.11 -10.08 3.44
C PRO A 16 -3.69 -10.76 2.12
N ASP A 17 -3.77 -12.09 2.03
CA ASP A 17 -3.41 -12.79 0.78
C ASP A 17 -4.42 -12.53 -0.35
N ASP A 18 -5.66 -12.16 0.01
CA ASP A 18 -6.73 -11.83 -0.94
C ASP A 18 -6.67 -10.36 -1.38
N SER A 19 -5.64 -9.61 -0.95
CA SER A 19 -5.53 -8.20 -1.31
C SER A 19 -5.26 -7.99 -2.80
N LEU A 20 -5.94 -7.00 -3.35
CA LEU A 20 -5.89 -6.65 -4.76
C LEU A 20 -5.05 -5.38 -5.01
N PRO A 21 -4.39 -5.27 -6.17
CA PRO A 21 -3.76 -4.03 -6.57
C PRO A 21 -4.75 -2.85 -6.56
N GLY A 22 -4.35 -1.72 -5.98
CA GLY A 22 -5.17 -0.53 -5.78
C GLY A 22 -5.79 -0.41 -4.38
N GLU A 23 -5.73 -1.45 -3.56
CA GLU A 23 -6.20 -1.35 -2.17
C GLU A 23 -5.29 -0.49 -1.31
N ILE A 24 -5.89 0.26 -0.38
CA ILE A 24 -5.19 1.12 0.58
C ILE A 24 -5.04 0.40 1.92
N VAL A 25 -3.82 0.42 2.46
CA VAL A 25 -3.43 -0.14 3.75
C VAL A 25 -2.85 0.96 4.61
N GLU A 26 -3.44 1.19 5.78
CA GLU A 26 -2.87 2.08 6.80
C GLU A 26 -1.80 1.35 7.61
N HIS A 27 -0.66 2.00 7.83
CA HIS A 27 0.44 1.45 8.61
C HIS A 27 0.65 2.23 9.92
N GLU A 28 1.23 1.57 10.93
CA GLU A 28 1.49 2.16 12.25
C GLU A 28 2.43 3.38 12.22
N CYS A 29 3.23 3.55 11.17
CA CYS A 29 4.05 4.75 10.98
C CYS A 29 3.27 5.98 10.49
N GLY A 30 1.97 5.84 10.25
CA GLY A 30 1.08 6.90 9.76
C GLY A 30 1.03 7.03 8.23
N ALA A 31 1.71 6.15 7.49
CA ALA A 31 1.64 6.12 6.04
C ALA A 31 0.37 5.41 5.56
N GLN A 32 -0.27 6.00 4.54
CA GLN A 32 -1.23 5.31 3.69
C GLN A 32 -0.47 4.68 2.52
N LEU A 33 -0.58 3.37 2.38
CA LEU A 33 0.15 2.59 1.38
C LEU A 33 -0.83 1.96 0.41
N GLU A 34 -0.51 1.97 -0.88
CA GLU A 34 -1.28 1.26 -1.89
C GLU A 34 -0.59 -0.07 -2.24
N VAL A 35 -1.39 -1.14 -2.29
CA VAL A 35 -0.98 -2.43 -2.83
C VAL A 35 -0.84 -2.33 -4.34
N PHE A 36 0.29 -2.77 -4.89
CA PHE A 36 0.48 -2.83 -6.34
C PHE A 36 1.19 -4.13 -6.77
N ASN A 37 1.06 -4.48 -8.04
CA ASN A 37 1.76 -5.63 -8.60
C ASN A 37 3.12 -5.19 -9.18
N SER A 38 4.20 -5.77 -8.65
CA SER A 38 5.56 -5.63 -9.16
C SER A 38 6.04 -6.97 -9.69
N ASN A 39 6.08 -7.11 -11.02
CA ASN A 39 6.58 -8.31 -11.71
C ASN A 39 5.91 -9.63 -11.25
N GLY A 40 4.60 -9.62 -11.04
CA GLY A 40 3.82 -10.77 -10.61
C GLY A 40 3.78 -10.98 -9.10
N LYS A 41 4.30 -10.05 -8.30
CA LYS A 41 4.27 -10.10 -6.82
C LYS A 41 3.63 -8.86 -6.23
N LEU A 42 2.95 -9.01 -5.09
CA LEU A 42 2.44 -7.86 -4.34
C LEU A 42 3.60 -7.06 -3.74
N ALA A 43 3.48 -5.74 -3.79
CA ALA A 43 4.39 -4.77 -3.22
C ALA A 43 3.59 -3.55 -2.69
N LEU A 44 4.25 -2.67 -1.94
CA LEU A 44 3.63 -1.48 -1.35
C LEU A 44 4.31 -0.20 -1.87
N ARG A 45 3.51 0.78 -2.25
CA ARG A 45 3.94 2.14 -2.57
C ARG A 45 3.19 3.15 -1.71
N LEU A 46 3.68 4.38 -1.59
CA LEU A 46 2.92 5.44 -0.93
C LEU A 46 1.63 5.67 -1.73
N ALA A 47 0.48 5.66 -1.05
CA ALA A 47 -0.79 5.99 -1.69
C ALA A 47 -0.75 7.44 -2.17
N GLU A 48 -1.30 7.69 -3.36
CA GLU A 48 -1.43 9.06 -3.84
C GLU A 48 -2.35 9.84 -2.91
N GLN A 49 -1.92 11.01 -2.46
CA GLN A 49 -2.84 11.93 -1.80
C GLN A 49 -3.86 12.35 -2.83
N VAL A 50 -5.14 12.20 -2.50
CA VAL A 50 -6.27 12.69 -3.30
C VAL A 50 -5.97 14.14 -3.70
N GLY A 51 -5.58 14.35 -4.96
CA GLY A 51 -5.35 15.68 -5.49
C GLY A 51 -6.66 16.48 -5.48
N GLU A 52 -6.59 17.80 -5.51
CA GLU A 52 -7.77 18.69 -5.44
C GLU A 52 -8.79 18.51 -6.61
N ASP A 53 -8.54 17.57 -7.52
CA ASP A 53 -9.33 17.30 -8.73
C ASP A 53 -10.15 15.99 -8.66
N TRP A 54 -10.09 15.26 -7.55
CA TRP A 54 -10.94 14.09 -7.35
C TRP A 54 -12.36 14.53 -6.93
N GLY A 55 -13.14 15.00 -7.90
CA GLY A 55 -14.53 15.37 -7.68
C GLY A 55 -15.30 15.59 -8.98
N GLU A 56 -16.19 14.65 -9.29
CA GLU A 56 -17.52 14.91 -9.86
C GLU A 56 -18.57 14.10 -9.09
#